data_AF-A0A292GMQ0-F1
#
_entry.id   AF-A0A292GMQ0-F1
#
_cell.length_a   1.000
_cell.length_b   1.000
_cell.length_c   1.000
_cell.angle_alpha   90.00
_cell.angle_beta   90.00
_cell.angle_gamma   90.00
#
_symmetry.space_group_name_H-M   'P 1'
#
loop_
_entity.id
_entity.type
_entity.pdbx_description
1 polymer ?
#
loop_
_entity_poly.entity_id
_entity_poly.type
_entity_poly.pdbx_seq_one_letter_code
_entity_poly.pdbx_strand_id
1 'polypeptide(L)' 'MSKSPVEGAWEVYQCQTCFFTWRSCEPESITNPAKYNPAFKIDPKETETAIEVPAVPERKA' A
#
# COMPACT_ATOMS: atom_id res chain seq x y z
N MET A 1 1.96 2.46 -11.45
CA MET A 1 0.61 3.04 -11.60
C MET A 1 -0.13 2.22 -12.62
N SER A 2 -1.25 1.62 -12.23
CA SER A 2 -2.11 0.81 -13.13
C SER A 2 -3.44 1.52 -13.32
N LYS A 3 -4.07 1.39 -14.48
CA LYS A 3 -5.35 2.06 -14.80
C LYS A 3 -6.45 1.04 -15.06
N SER A 4 -7.68 1.41 -14.76
CA SER A 4 -8.87 0.64 -15.11
C SER A 4 -8.98 0.43 -16.63
N PRO A 5 -9.45 -0.74 -17.11
CA PRO A 5 -9.81 -0.93 -18.52
C PRO A 5 -11.04 -0.10 -18.93
N VAL A 6 -11.86 0.33 -17.96
CA VAL A 6 -12.92 1.32 -18.16
C VAL A 6 -12.34 2.70 -17.87
N GLU A 7 -12.27 3.55 -18.88
CA GLU A 7 -11.68 4.89 -18.78
C GLU A 7 -12.34 5.72 -17.67
N GLY A 8 -11.50 6.39 -16.86
CA GLY A 8 -11.94 7.26 -15.77
C GLY A 8 -12.44 6.53 -14.50
N ALA A 9 -12.57 5.20 -14.49
CA ALA A 9 -13.15 4.51 -13.34
C ALA A 9 -12.21 4.50 -12.11
N TRP A 10 -10.91 4.23 -12.30
CA TRP A 10 -9.89 4.32 -11.24
C TRP A 10 -8.45 4.26 -11.78
N GLU A 11 -7.53 4.81 -11.01
CA GLU A 11 -6.08 4.56 -11.09
C GLU A 11 -5.61 3.91 -9.78
N VAL A 12 -4.65 3.00 -9.84
CA VAL A 12 -4.02 2.37 -8.67
C VAL A 12 -2.65 3.00 -8.42
N TYR A 13 -2.45 3.46 -7.19
CA TYR A 13 -1.21 4.00 -6.66
C TYR A 13 -0.64 3.06 -5.59
N GLN A 14 0.68 3.11 -5.41
CA GLN A 14 1.38 2.33 -4.40
C GLN A 14 2.48 3.18 -3.76
N CYS A 15 2.51 3.22 -2.43
CA CYS A 15 3.62 3.81 -1.68
C CYS A 15 4.87 2.96 -1.87
N GLN A 16 6.00 3.57 -2.24
CA GLN A 16 7.25 2.83 -2.46
C GLN A 16 8.00 2.48 -1.16
N THR A 17 7.51 2.95 0.00
CA THR A 17 8.09 2.66 1.32
C THR A 17 7.39 1.47 1.97
N CYS A 18 6.07 1.51 2.11
CA CYS A 18 5.31 0.47 2.82
C CYS A 18 4.45 -0.42 1.89
N PHE A 19 4.51 -0.21 0.58
CA PHE A 19 3.71 -0.91 -0.44
C PHE A 19 2.19 -0.82 -0.28
N PHE A 20 1.70 0.02 0.65
CA PHE A 20 0.28 0.33 0.75
C PHE A 20 -0.24 0.82 -0.60
N THR A 21 -1.32 0.20 -1.04
CA THR A 21 -1.87 0.37 -2.39
C THR A 21 -3.31 0.86 -2.27
N TRP A 22 -3.68 1.87 -3.06
CA TRP A 22 -5.03 2.45 -3.04
C TRP A 22 -5.47 2.85 -4.44
N ARG A 23 -6.79 3.05 -4.61
CA ARG A 23 -7.39 3.53 -5.86
C ARG A 23 -7.69 5.02 -5.77
N SER A 24 -7.71 5.71 -6.91
CA SER A 24 -8.06 7.12 -7.01
C SER A 24 -9.48 7.46 -6.51
N CYS A 25 -10.37 6.47 -6.47
CA CYS A 25 -11.76 6.62 -6.01
C CYS A 25 -11.99 6.25 -4.53
N GLU A 26 -10.93 5.94 -3.77
CA GLU A 26 -11.05 5.66 -2.33
C GLU A 26 -11.33 6.95 -1.52
N PRO A 27 -11.93 6.84 -0.32
CA PRO A 27 -12.18 7.99 0.55
C PRO A 27 -10.89 8.71 0.99
N GLU A 28 -11.03 9.96 1.43
CA GLU A 28 -9.88 10.77 1.88
C GLU A 28 -9.12 10.18 3.07
N SER A 29 -9.76 9.34 3.88
CA SER A 29 -9.07 8.60 4.95
C SER A 29 -8.00 7.63 4.43
N ILE A 30 -8.04 7.31 3.12
CA ILE A 30 -7.11 6.44 2.42
C ILE A 30 -6.18 7.23 1.49
N THR A 31 -6.66 8.31 0.86
CA THR A 31 -5.90 9.06 -0.16
C THR A 31 -5.17 10.28 0.37
N ASN A 32 -5.52 10.79 1.56
CA ASN A 32 -4.90 11.96 2.18
C ASN A 32 -4.06 11.57 3.42
N PRO A 33 -2.72 11.71 3.38
CA PRO A 33 -1.82 11.36 4.50
C PRO A 33 -2.15 12.03 5.85
N ALA A 34 -2.76 13.21 5.82
CA ALA A 34 -3.18 13.92 7.03
C ALA A 34 -4.39 13.26 7.71
N LYS A 35 -5.19 12.47 6.96
CA LYS A 35 -6.41 11.80 7.42
C LYS A 35 -6.25 10.29 7.65
N TYR A 36 -5.06 9.76 7.42
CA TYR A 36 -4.75 8.35 7.70
C TYR A 36 -5.00 8.03 9.17
N ASN A 37 -5.60 6.88 9.42
CA ASN A 37 -5.78 6.37 10.78
C ASN A 37 -4.39 6.15 11.43
N PRO A 38 -4.07 6.85 12.54
CA PRO A 38 -2.78 6.73 13.21
C PRO A 38 -2.42 5.31 13.65
N ALA A 39 -3.42 4.48 13.99
CA ALA A 39 -3.21 3.10 14.43
C ALA A 39 -2.63 2.18 13.35
N PHE A 40 -2.71 2.60 12.07
CA PHE A 40 -2.18 1.85 10.92
C PHE A 40 -1.02 2.58 10.23
N LYS A 41 -0.48 3.64 10.84
CA LYS A 41 0.74 4.29 10.35
C LYS A 41 1.97 3.47 10.76
N ILE A 42 2.90 3.34 9.83
CA ILE A 42 4.18 2.68 10.03
C ILE A 42 5.26 3.77 9.99
N ASP A 43 6.24 3.73 10.90
CA ASP A 43 7.46 4.54 10.75
C ASP A 43 8.28 3.94 9.60
N PRO A 44 8.64 4.71 8.56
CA PRO A 44 9.51 4.22 7.49
C PRO A 44 10.76 3.47 7.97
N LYS A 45 11.36 3.87 9.10
CA LYS A 45 12.53 3.21 9.67
C LYS A 45 12.26 1.79 10.17
N GLU A 46 11.02 1.48 10.54
CA GLU A 46 10.61 0.14 10.99
C GLU A 46 10.40 -0.81 9.81
N THR A 47 10.26 -0.30 8.58
CA THR A 47 10.11 -1.16 7.39
C THR A 47 11.38 -1.93 7.06
N GLU A 48 12.56 -1.42 7.40
CA GLU A 48 13.85 -2.07 7.15
C GLU A 48 14.08 -3.31 8.02
N THR A 49 13.45 -3.36 9.19
CA THR A 49 13.60 -4.44 10.19
C THR A 49 12.31 -5.23 10.39
N ALA A 50 11.29 -4.97 9.57
CA ALA A 50 10.02 -5.65 9.62
C ALA A 50 10.21 -7.16 9.39
N ILE A 51 9.57 -7.97 10.24
CA ILE A 51 9.63 -9.43 10.11
C ILE A 51 8.69 -9.92 8.99
N GLU A 52 9.14 -10.90 8.22
CA GLU A 52 8.31 -11.59 7.24
C GLU A 52 7.39 -12.60 7.95
N VAL A 53 6.07 -12.36 7.91
CA VAL A 53 5.10 -13.26 8.53
C VAL A 53 3.92 -13.54 7.59
N PRO A 54 3.69 -14.81 7.20
CA PRO A 54 4.55 -15.96 7.47
C PRO A 54 5.88 -15.86 6.71
N ALA A 55 6.91 -16.58 7.19
CA ALA A 55 8.17 -16.69 6.46
C ALA A 55 7.92 -17.20 5.03
N VAL A 56 8.55 -16.58 4.04
CA VAL A 56 8.42 -16.99 2.65
C VAL A 56 9.03 -18.40 2.49
N PRO A 57 8.27 -19.40 2.00
CA PRO A 57 8.79 -20.74 1.81
C PRO A 57 9.82 -20.78 0.67
N GLU A 58 10.75 -21.73 0.73
CA GLU A 58 11.72 -21.93 -0.35
C GLU A 58 11.01 -22.18 -1.69
N ARG A 59 11.57 -21.61 -2.76
CA ARG A 59 11.07 -21.82 -4.11
C ARG A 59 11.23 -23.30 -4.47
N LYS A 60 10.13 -23.96 -4.83
CA LYS A 60 10.17 -25.31 -5.40
C LYS A 60 10.91 -25.28 -6.76
N ALA A 61 11.81 -26.24 -6.95
CA ALA A 61 12.52 -26.45 -8.21
C ALA A 61 11.57 -26.71 -9.39
#